data_AF-A0A849EDP1-F1
#
_entry.id   AF-A0A849EDP1-F1
#
_cell.length_a   1.000
_cell.length_b   1.000
_cell.length_c   1.000
_cell.angle_alpha   90.00
_cell.angle_beta   90.00
_cell.angle_gamma   90.00
#
_symmetry.space_group_name_H-M   'P 1'
#
loop_
_entity.id
_entity.type
_entity.pdbx_description
1 polymer ?
#
loop_
_entity_poly.entity_id
_entity_poly.type
_entity_poly.pdbx_seq_one_letter_code
_entity_poly.pdbx_strand_id
1 'polypeptide(L)'
;MSEHDRFTADTLDPSGTTDHAATYQGFVKYAVALCIACFIILTSLCLFAFGPSGSLFYGFGGLIIGLIALIIDVRIGSGNWLLSGGVAALFALFAAMLVS
;
A
#
# COMPACT_ATOMS: atom_id res chain seq x y z
N MET A 1 -21.24 -4.29 -19.79
CA MET A 1 -20.77 -5.03 -20.99
C MET A 1 -21.98 -5.67 -21.61
N SER A 2 -22.22 -5.48 -22.91
CA SER A 2 -23.36 -6.11 -23.57
C SER A 2 -23.08 -7.60 -23.82
N GLU A 3 -24.13 -8.41 -23.98
CA GLU A 3 -24.01 -9.85 -24.20
C GLU A 3 -23.22 -10.18 -25.49
N HIS A 4 -23.33 -9.32 -26.49
CA HIS A 4 -22.56 -9.37 -27.72
C HIS A 4 -21.06 -9.15 -27.47
N ASP A 5 -20.69 -8.16 -26.63
CA ASP A 5 -19.28 -7.89 -26.30
C ASP A 5 -18.63 -9.06 -25.57
N ARG A 6 -19.37 -9.75 -24.69
CA ARG A 6 -18.89 -10.92 -23.94
C ARG A 6 -18.61 -12.10 -24.87
N PHE A 7 -19.50 -12.39 -25.81
CA PHE A 7 -19.29 -13.45 -26.81
C PHE A 7 -18.08 -13.15 -27.70
N THR A 8 -17.90 -11.88 -28.09
CA THR A 8 -16.74 -11.47 -28.89
C THR A 8 -15.43 -11.58 -28.09
N ALA A 9 -15.45 -11.29 -26.79
CA ALA A 9 -14.29 -11.47 -25.91
C ALA A 9 -13.93 -12.96 -25.71
N ASP A 10 -14.91 -13.82 -25.42
CA ASP A 10 -14.70 -15.27 -25.25
C ASP A 10 -14.20 -15.95 -26.54
N THR A 11 -14.56 -15.43 -27.72
CA THR A 11 -14.08 -15.97 -29.01
C THR A 11 -12.66 -15.51 -29.36
N LEU A 12 -12.24 -14.33 -28.91
CA LEU A 12 -10.90 -13.78 -29.16
C LEU A 12 -9.87 -14.22 -28.10
N ASP A 13 -10.31 -14.55 -26.88
CA ASP A 13 -9.49 -15.11 -25.80
C ASP A 13 -10.23 -16.29 -25.12
N PRO A 14 -10.30 -17.46 -25.77
CA PRO A 14 -11.01 -18.63 -25.26
C PRO A 14 -10.40 -19.19 -23.97
N SER A 15 -9.17 -18.79 -23.64
CA SER A 15 -8.48 -19.13 -22.40
C SER A 15 -8.79 -18.19 -21.23
N GLY A 16 -9.50 -17.07 -21.45
CA GLY A 16 -9.78 -16.06 -20.42
C GLY A 16 -8.53 -15.41 -19.82
N THR A 17 -7.41 -15.45 -20.53
CA THR A 17 -6.11 -14.98 -20.04
C THR A 17 -6.08 -13.49 -19.71
N THR A 18 -6.87 -12.69 -20.42
CA THR A 18 -7.03 -11.24 -20.23
C THR A 18 -7.73 -10.91 -18.91
N ASP A 19 -8.81 -11.59 -18.57
CA ASP A 19 -9.53 -11.44 -17.30
C ASP A 19 -8.67 -11.90 -16.11
N HIS A 20 -7.93 -13.00 -16.28
CA HIS A 20 -6.98 -13.47 -15.28
C HIS A 20 -5.83 -12.49 -15.06
N ALA A 21 -5.29 -11.91 -16.13
CA ALA A 21 -4.24 -10.91 -16.04
C ALA A 21 -4.72 -9.65 -15.29
N ALA A 22 -5.92 -9.15 -15.60
CA ALA A 22 -6.49 -7.98 -14.93
C ALA A 22 -6.70 -8.23 -13.42
N THR A 23 -7.22 -9.41 -13.07
CA THR A 23 -7.41 -9.81 -11.66
C THR A 23 -6.08 -9.93 -10.93
N TYR A 24 -5.08 -10.55 -11.56
CA TYR A 24 -3.75 -10.71 -10.98
C TYR A 24 -3.06 -9.36 -10.74
N GLN A 25 -3.14 -8.43 -11.70
CA GLN A 25 -2.61 -7.07 -11.54
C GLN A 25 -3.26 -6.34 -10.37
N GLY A 26 -4.59 -6.47 -10.21
CA GLY A 26 -5.31 -5.96 -9.05
C GLY A 26 -4.81 -6.58 -7.74
N PHE A 27 -4.72 -7.91 -7.69
CA PHE A 27 -4.23 -8.63 -6.51
C PHE A 27 -2.84 -8.17 -6.08
N VAL A 28 -1.88 -8.14 -7.00
CA VAL A 28 -0.50 -7.73 -6.72
C VAL A 28 -0.46 -6.29 -6.21
N LYS A 29 -1.20 -5.38 -6.85
CA LYS A 29 -1.29 -3.97 -6.43
C LYS A 29 -1.77 -3.84 -4.98
N TYR A 30 -2.86 -4.50 -4.61
CA TYR A 30 -3.41 -4.39 -3.26
C TYR A 30 -2.60 -5.18 -2.22
N ALA A 31 -1.93 -6.26 -2.63
CA ALA A 31 -1.00 -6.98 -1.76
C ALA A 31 0.20 -6.11 -1.37
N VAL A 32 0.78 -5.37 -2.31
CA VAL A 32 1.86 -4.40 -2.01
C VAL A 32 1.35 -3.28 -1.11
N ALA A 33 0.15 -2.73 -1.38
CA ALA A 33 -0.44 -1.72 -0.52
C ALA A 33 -0.63 -2.22 0.93
N LEU A 34 -1.12 -3.45 1.10
CA LEU A 34 -1.30 -4.06 2.41
C LEU A 34 0.04 -4.24 3.14
N CYS A 35 1.07 -4.67 2.44
CA CYS A 35 2.41 -4.82 3.00
C CYS A 35 2.96 -3.49 3.56
N ILE A 36 2.87 -2.42 2.78
CA ILE A 36 3.32 -1.08 3.20
C ILE A 36 2.47 -0.56 4.37
N ALA A 37 1.15 -0.76 4.33
CA ALA A 37 0.26 -0.38 5.43
C ALA A 37 0.62 -1.09 6.73
N CYS A 38 0.85 -2.42 6.69
CA CYS A 38 1.31 -3.20 7.84
C CYS A 38 2.63 -2.64 8.38
N PHE A 39 3.60 -2.34 7.51
CA PHE A 39 4.88 -1.79 7.92
C PHE A 39 4.74 -0.45 8.67
N ILE A 40 3.90 0.47 8.16
CA ILE A 40 3.62 1.77 8.81
C ILE A 40 2.95 1.56 10.17
N ILE A 41 1.97 0.66 10.26
CA ILE A 41 1.27 0.35 11.52
C ILE A 41 2.25 -0.23 12.54
N LEU A 42 3.06 -1.21 12.16
CA LEU A 42 4.06 -1.81 13.05
C LEU A 42 5.08 -0.77 13.54
N THR A 43 5.55 0.10 12.66
CA THR A 43 6.46 1.21 13.03
C THR A 43 5.82 2.13 14.07
N SER A 44 4.53 2.44 13.91
CA SER A 44 3.78 3.27 14.85
C SER A 44 3.62 2.57 16.21
N LEU A 45 3.33 1.27 16.20
CA LEU A 45 3.25 0.46 17.42
C LEU A 45 4.60 0.41 18.16
N CYS A 46 5.72 0.35 17.44
CA CYS A 46 7.05 0.43 18.06
C CYS A 46 7.26 1.76 18.80
N LEU A 47 6.86 2.89 18.21
CA LEU A 47 6.92 4.20 18.88
C LEU A 47 6.01 4.27 20.12
N PHE A 48 4.84 3.65 20.07
CA PHE A 48 3.92 3.62 21.22
C PHE A 48 4.44 2.77 22.37
N ALA A 49 5.10 1.65 22.06
CA ALA A 49 5.58 0.70 23.05
C ALA A 49 6.94 1.09 23.65
N PHE A 50 7.85 1.63 22.84
CA PHE A 50 9.26 1.80 23.20
C PHE A 50 9.75 3.25 23.12
N GLY A 51 8.90 4.20 22.75
CA GLY A 51 9.29 5.60 22.61
C GLY A 51 9.25 6.39 23.93
N PRO A 52 10.06 7.46 24.07
CA PRO A 52 9.99 8.41 25.18
C PRO A 52 8.63 9.09 25.35
N SER A 53 8.39 9.77 26.48
CA SER A 53 7.18 10.57 26.71
C SER A 53 7.01 11.63 25.59
N GLY A 54 5.95 11.48 24.77
CA GLY A 54 5.69 12.30 23.58
C GLY A 54 5.64 11.50 22.27
N SER A 55 6.14 10.27 22.27
CA SER A 55 6.18 9.37 21.10
C SER A 55 4.81 8.96 20.57
N LEU A 56 3.76 9.11 21.39
CA LEU A 56 2.37 8.95 20.96
C LEU A 56 2.01 9.93 19.85
N PHE A 57 2.39 11.20 19.96
CA PHE A 57 2.09 12.20 18.92
C PHE A 57 2.84 11.88 17.62
N TYR A 58 4.10 11.49 17.71
CA TYR A 58 4.91 11.13 16.54
C TYR A 58 4.42 9.84 15.88
N GLY A 59 4.00 8.84 16.67
CA GLY A 59 3.45 7.59 16.14
C GLY A 59 2.12 7.80 15.43
N PHE A 60 1.19 8.58 16.00
CA PHE A 60 -0.05 8.94 15.31
C PHE A 60 0.19 9.81 14.08
N GLY A 61 1.09 10.78 14.16
CA GLY A 61 1.47 11.64 13.04
C GLY A 61 2.03 10.82 11.87
N GLY A 62 2.99 9.95 12.14
CA GLY A 62 3.58 9.05 11.14
C GLY A 62 2.57 8.07 10.55
N LEU A 63 1.67 7.52 11.38
CA LEU A 63 0.59 6.65 10.91
C LEU A 63 -0.33 7.35 9.92
N ILE A 64 -0.85 8.53 10.28
CA ILE A 64 -1.79 9.28 9.44
C ILE A 64 -1.12 9.69 8.13
N ILE A 65 0.08 10.29 8.21
CA ILE A 65 0.82 10.75 7.02
C ILE A 65 1.18 9.57 6.12
N GLY A 66 1.65 8.47 6.70
CA GLY A 66 2.00 7.25 5.95
C GLY A 66 0.79 6.64 5.24
N LEU A 67 -0.36 6.57 5.89
CA LEU A 67 -1.59 6.06 5.27
C LEU A 67 -2.11 6.99 4.15
N ILE A 68 -1.98 8.31 4.32
CA ILE A 68 -2.32 9.26 3.25
C ILE A 68 -1.41 9.06 2.04
N ALA A 69 -0.09 8.94 2.25
CA ALA A 69 0.87 8.66 1.19
C ALA A 69 0.56 7.36 0.45
N LEU A 70 0.18 6.29 1.19
CA LEU A 70 -0.27 5.03 0.61
C LEU A 70 -1.53 5.18 -0.25
N ILE A 71 -2.54 5.90 0.25
CA ILE A 71 -3.77 6.14 -0.50
C ILE A 71 -3.45 6.89 -1.80
N ILE A 72 -2.56 7.87 -1.77
CA ILE A 72 -2.12 8.59 -2.96
C ILE A 72 -1.51 7.63 -3.99
N ASP A 73 -0.56 6.77 -3.61
CA ASP A 73 0.06 5.81 -4.54
C ASP A 73 -0.96 4.81 -5.12
N VAL A 74 -1.87 4.29 -4.29
CA VAL A 74 -2.94 3.39 -4.74
C VAL A 74 -3.85 4.08 -5.77
N ARG A 75 -4.12 5.38 -5.59
CA ARG A 75 -4.97 6.17 -6.50
C ARG A 75 -4.27 6.56 -7.80
N ILE A 76 -2.96 6.84 -7.77
CA ILE A 76 -2.18 7.14 -8.98
C ILE A 76 -2.12 5.92 -9.88
N GLY A 77 -1.97 4.71 -9.32
CA GLY A 77 -2.05 3.46 -10.08
C GLY A 77 -0.92 3.25 -11.10
N SER A 78 0.17 4.03 -11.03
CA SER A 78 1.33 3.92 -11.91
C SER A 78 2.24 2.72 -11.61
N GLY A 79 1.98 1.99 -10.52
CA GLY A 79 2.82 0.89 -10.04
C GLY A 79 4.10 1.34 -9.31
N ASN A 80 4.39 2.64 -9.28
CA ASN A 80 5.54 3.19 -8.58
C ASN A 80 5.15 3.55 -7.14
N TRP A 81 5.70 2.81 -6.17
CA TRP A 81 5.43 2.97 -4.73
C TRP A 81 6.43 3.89 -4.02
N LEU A 82 7.02 4.84 -4.76
CA LEU A 82 8.14 5.65 -4.25
C LEU A 82 7.70 6.59 -3.14
N LEU A 83 6.48 7.12 -3.20
CA LEU A 83 5.98 8.06 -2.20
C LEU A 83 5.70 7.33 -0.88
N SER A 84 4.83 6.33 -0.89
CA SER A 84 4.47 5.56 0.30
C SER A 84 5.63 4.74 0.84
N GLY A 85 6.43 4.12 -0.03
CA GLY A 85 7.65 3.40 0.34
C GLY A 85 8.72 4.33 0.93
N GLY A 86 8.92 5.51 0.33
CA GLY A 86 9.86 6.51 0.85
C GLY A 86 9.43 7.08 2.20
N VAL A 87 8.16 7.45 2.35
CA VAL A 87 7.59 7.92 3.63
C VAL A 87 7.68 6.83 4.70
N ALA A 88 7.34 5.59 4.37
CA ALA A 88 7.45 4.46 5.28
C ALA A 88 8.90 4.24 5.74
N ALA A 89 9.86 4.24 4.82
CA ALA A 89 11.28 4.08 5.13
C ALA A 89 11.82 5.22 6.01
N LEU A 90 11.50 6.47 5.69
CA LEU A 90 11.89 7.63 6.49
C LEU A 90 11.25 7.60 7.87
N PHE A 91 9.99 7.20 7.97
CA PHE A 91 9.30 7.07 9.25
C PHE A 91 9.92 5.97 10.12
N ALA A 92 10.25 4.81 9.54
CA ALA A 92 10.94 3.75 10.27
C ALA A 92 12.34 4.17 10.74
N LEU A 93 13.09 4.88 9.90
CA LEU A 93 14.41 5.38 10.27
C LEU A 93 14.32 6.43 11.39
N PHE A 94 13.35 7.33 11.32
CA PHE A 94 13.04 8.27 12.39
C PHE A 94 12.66 7.56 13.69
N ALA A 95 11.76 6.57 13.61
CA ALA A 95 11.33 5.79 14.77
C ALA A 95 12.49 5.04 15.43
N ALA A 96 13.38 4.43 14.63
CA ALA A 96 14.56 3.72 15.11
C ALA A 96 15.56 4.65 15.82
N MET A 97 15.67 5.92 15.42
CA MET A 97 16.53 6.89 16.10
C MET A 97 15.94 7.37 17.44
N LEU A 98 14.62 7.31 17.60
CA LEU A 98 13.91 7.80 18.78
C LEU A 98 13.73 6.72 19.86
N VAL A 99 13.65 5.46 19.45
CA VAL A 99 13.59 4.30 20.35
C VAL A 99 15.01 3.95 20.82
N SER A 100 15.25 4.00 22.14
CA SER A 100 16.53 3.65 22.78
C SER A 100 16.33 2.82 24.04
#